data_AF-A0AAU1Q3R2-F1
#
_entry.id   AF-A0AAU1Q3R2-F1
#
_cell.length_a   1.000
_cell.length_b   1.000
_cell.length_c   1.000
_cell.angle_alpha   90.00
_cell.angle_beta   90.00
_cell.angle_gamma   90.00
#
_symmetry.space_group_name_H-M   'P 1'
#
loop_
_entity.id
_entity.type
_entity.pdbx_description
1 polymer ?
#
loop_
_entity_poly.entity_id
_entity_poly.type
_entity_poly.pdbx_seq_one_letter_code
_entity_poly.pdbx_strand_id
1 'polypeptide(L)'
;MLTSTTGRLTTAAIATAAGLAVLAPAAHAADAAPAKLTVPAYEKYLKQQSTPAAKKAAAKFAALNKNQKAVFVKTLQDQKVYKALTGRAWGKIRNVTTTDRYNKNVTFVTKASFKIAKDKHRTTTATFSVTEKIFNIPVTTEGATLIYPTIGKLPGVTKASADVFNINAAIRIDATSAVKGNFTTARIVAVPQVKAFGKKAVKQATLRATKGDFIGKLANQK
;
A
#
# COMPACT_ATOMS: atom_id res chain seq x y z
N MET A 1 -42.22 1.65 39.16
CA MET A 1 -40.91 1.84 39.82
C MET A 1 -39.82 1.41 38.86
N LEU A 2 -38.91 2.32 38.54
CA LEU A 2 -37.83 2.13 37.57
C LEU A 2 -36.72 1.24 38.15
N THR A 3 -36.37 0.17 37.43
CA THR A 3 -35.15 -0.60 37.64
C THR A 3 -34.11 -0.15 36.61
N SER A 4 -33.26 0.79 37.01
CA SER A 4 -32.11 1.28 36.24
C SER A 4 -30.93 0.33 36.45
N THR A 5 -30.60 -0.47 35.44
CA THR A 5 -29.35 -1.24 35.42
C THR A 5 -28.37 -0.60 34.43
N THR A 6 -27.33 -0.02 35.01
CA THR A 6 -26.16 0.56 34.35
C THR A 6 -25.45 -0.48 33.50
N GLY A 7 -25.53 -0.35 32.17
CA GLY A 7 -24.74 -1.11 31.21
C GLY A 7 -23.80 -0.20 30.45
N ARG A 8 -22.61 0.07 31.01
CA ARG A 8 -21.50 0.72 30.30
C ARG A 8 -21.13 -0.11 29.07
N LEU A 9 -21.54 0.32 27.87
CA LEU A 9 -21.02 -0.23 26.62
C LEU A 9 -19.65 0.41 26.35
N THR A 10 -18.64 -0.37 26.71
CA THR A 10 -17.25 -0.21 26.33
C THR A 10 -17.14 -0.10 24.81
N THR A 11 -16.89 1.13 24.33
CA THR A 11 -16.44 1.38 22.97
C THR A 11 -15.06 0.75 22.80
N ALA A 12 -15.01 -0.51 22.37
CA ALA A 12 -13.78 -1.13 21.91
C ALA A 12 -13.38 -0.45 20.59
N ALA A 13 -12.66 0.67 20.70
CA ALA A 13 -11.85 1.17 19.62
C ALA A 13 -10.83 0.09 19.31
N ILE A 14 -11.09 -0.72 18.27
CA ILE A 14 -10.08 -1.61 17.72
C ILE A 14 -9.07 -0.71 17.03
N ALA A 15 -8.11 -0.24 17.84
CA ALA A 15 -6.85 0.32 17.39
C ALA A 15 -6.12 -0.84 16.69
N THR A 16 -6.34 -1.00 15.40
CA THR A 16 -5.48 -1.83 14.57
C THR A 16 -4.11 -1.20 14.59
N ALA A 17 -3.22 -1.82 15.36
CA ALA A 17 -1.79 -1.57 15.47
C ALA A 17 -1.22 -0.84 14.25
N ALA A 18 -1.02 0.47 14.40
CA ALA A 18 -0.11 1.25 13.57
C ALA A 18 1.34 0.91 14.00
N GLY A 19 1.74 -0.33 13.76
CA GLY A 19 3.06 -0.84 14.08
C GLY A 19 4.00 -0.74 12.89
N LEU A 20 4.24 0.47 12.36
CA LEU A 20 5.41 0.80 11.53
C LEU A 20 5.80 2.27 11.73
N ALA A 21 5.99 2.68 12.99
CA ALA A 21 6.87 3.80 13.30
C ALA A 21 8.30 3.26 13.47
N VAL A 22 9.00 3.03 12.35
CA VAL A 22 10.45 2.89 12.37
C VAL A 22 11.02 3.87 11.36
N LEU A 23 11.00 5.15 11.75
CA LEU A 23 12.07 6.09 11.46
C LEU A 23 11.94 7.28 12.43
N ALA A 24 12.34 7.08 13.67
CA ALA A 24 12.86 8.17 14.50
C ALA A 24 14.26 7.76 14.94
N PRO A 25 15.31 8.18 14.20
CA PRO A 25 16.62 8.32 14.81
C PRO A 25 16.49 9.35 15.94
N ALA A 26 17.22 9.07 17.02
CA ALA A 26 17.40 9.95 18.16
C ALA A 26 17.56 11.41 17.77
N ALA A 27 17.11 12.30 18.66
CA ALA A 27 17.37 13.72 18.62
C ALA A 27 18.88 13.99 18.54
N HIS A 28 19.38 14.13 17.31
CA HIS A 28 20.64 14.78 16.97
C HIS A 28 20.36 15.50 15.66
N ALA A 29 20.65 16.81 15.64
CA ALA A 29 20.68 17.78 14.52
C ALA A 29 19.83 17.47 13.28
N ALA A 30 19.04 18.44 12.79
CA ALA A 30 18.33 18.35 11.52
C ALA A 30 19.29 18.04 10.35
N ASP A 31 19.61 16.77 10.18
CA ASP A 31 20.60 16.27 9.25
C ASP A 31 19.90 16.21 7.90
N ALA A 32 20.39 17.00 6.95
CA ALA A 32 19.79 17.11 5.65
C ALA A 32 19.64 15.70 5.04
N ALA A 33 18.45 15.38 4.53
CA ALA A 33 18.17 14.06 3.96
C ALA A 33 19.30 13.60 3.01
N PRO A 34 19.77 12.35 3.11
CA PRO A 34 20.93 11.88 2.36
C PRO A 34 20.76 12.10 0.85
N ALA A 35 21.85 12.42 0.16
CA ALA A 35 21.77 12.74 -1.27
C ALA A 35 21.28 11.54 -2.10
N LYS A 36 21.77 10.34 -1.80
CA LYS A 36 21.45 9.08 -2.49
C LYS A 36 21.41 7.91 -1.50
N LEU A 37 20.54 6.95 -1.79
CA LEU A 37 20.57 5.62 -1.19
C LEU A 37 21.69 4.80 -1.84
N THR A 38 22.49 4.12 -1.01
CA THR A 38 23.57 3.21 -1.45
C THR A 38 23.18 1.76 -1.18
N VAL A 39 23.88 0.82 -1.84
CA VAL A 39 23.66 -0.63 -1.62
C VAL A 39 23.84 -1.03 -0.15
N PRO A 40 24.94 -0.64 0.55
CA PRO A 40 25.11 -0.99 1.96
C PRO A 40 24.02 -0.36 2.87
N ALA A 41 23.61 0.88 2.58
CA ALA A 41 22.54 1.53 3.32
C ALA A 41 21.21 0.79 3.17
N TYR A 42 20.91 0.30 1.96
CA TYR A 42 19.72 -0.49 1.70
C TYR A 42 19.76 -1.87 2.37
N GLU A 43 20.90 -2.54 2.37
CA GLU A 43 21.07 -3.82 3.09
C GLU A 43 20.87 -3.64 4.60
N LYS A 44 21.42 -2.56 5.18
CA LYS A 44 21.19 -2.21 6.58
C LYS A 44 19.71 -1.93 6.86
N TYR A 45 19.05 -1.15 6.00
CA TYR A 45 17.62 -0.88 6.09
C TYR A 45 16.81 -2.19 6.10
N LEU A 46 17.05 -3.10 5.16
CA LEU A 46 16.30 -4.36 5.09
C LEU A 46 16.53 -5.25 6.32
N LYS A 47 17.72 -5.25 6.92
CA LYS A 47 18.03 -5.99 8.15
C LYS A 47 17.33 -5.39 9.39
N GLN A 48 17.15 -4.07 9.41
CA GLN A 48 16.43 -3.39 10.48
C GLN A 48 14.91 -3.65 10.43
N GLN A 49 14.38 -4.01 9.26
CA GLN A 49 12.97 -4.34 9.09
C GLN A 49 12.69 -5.77 9.55
N SER A 50 12.04 -5.94 10.69
CA SER A 50 11.69 -7.27 11.25
C SER A 50 10.52 -7.97 10.55
N THR A 51 9.99 -7.41 9.46
CA THR A 51 8.81 -7.98 8.78
C THR A 51 9.18 -9.22 7.93
N PRO A 52 8.30 -10.23 7.83
CA PRO A 52 8.56 -11.41 6.98
C PRO A 52 8.81 -11.05 5.50
N ALA A 53 8.15 -10.01 5.02
CA ALA A 53 8.31 -9.53 3.65
C ALA A 53 9.67 -8.86 3.43
N ALA A 54 10.16 -8.06 4.39
CA ALA A 54 11.50 -7.48 4.33
C ALA A 54 12.58 -8.56 4.42
N LYS A 55 12.41 -9.60 5.26
CA LYS A 55 13.33 -10.76 5.30
C LYS A 55 13.40 -11.49 3.96
N LYS A 56 12.25 -11.74 3.32
CA LYS A 56 12.19 -12.34 1.96
C LYS A 56 12.85 -11.45 0.92
N ALA A 57 12.64 -10.14 0.99
CA ALA A 57 13.28 -9.18 0.11
C ALA A 57 14.79 -9.11 0.34
N ALA A 58 15.26 -9.16 1.59
CA ALA A 58 16.68 -9.20 1.95
C ALA A 58 17.37 -10.42 1.36
N ALA A 59 16.77 -11.61 1.49
CA ALA A 59 17.31 -12.83 0.90
C ALA A 59 17.41 -12.73 -0.63
N LYS A 60 16.34 -12.26 -1.29
CA LYS A 60 16.36 -12.06 -2.75
C LYS A 60 17.33 -10.98 -3.21
N PHE A 61 17.43 -9.88 -2.46
CA PHE A 61 18.36 -8.79 -2.75
C PHE A 61 19.81 -9.23 -2.58
N ALA A 62 20.11 -10.00 -1.54
CA ALA A 62 21.43 -10.57 -1.31
C ALA A 62 21.87 -11.51 -2.45
N ALA A 63 20.93 -12.24 -3.06
CA ALA A 63 21.17 -13.12 -4.20
C ALA A 63 21.42 -12.39 -5.54
N LEU A 64 21.18 -11.07 -5.60
CA LEU A 64 21.50 -10.28 -6.80
C LEU A 64 23.01 -10.08 -6.93
N ASN A 65 23.52 -10.07 -8.16
CA ASN A 65 24.92 -9.72 -8.41
C ASN A 65 25.17 -8.22 -8.15
N LYS A 66 26.45 -7.82 -8.06
CA LYS A 66 26.86 -6.44 -7.73
C LYS A 66 26.21 -5.38 -8.64
N ASN A 67 26.14 -5.67 -9.94
CA ASN A 67 25.54 -4.76 -10.94
C ASN A 67 24.02 -4.67 -10.77
N GLN A 68 23.35 -5.78 -10.53
CA GLN A 68 21.90 -5.83 -10.27
C GLN A 68 21.55 -5.09 -8.98
N LYS A 69 22.33 -5.24 -7.89
CA LYS A 69 22.13 -4.48 -6.65
C LYS A 69 22.22 -2.97 -6.88
N ALA A 70 23.22 -2.52 -7.65
CA ALA A 70 23.37 -1.10 -7.99
C ALA A 70 22.20 -0.57 -8.82
N VAL A 71 21.76 -1.33 -9.84
CA VAL A 71 20.57 -0.98 -10.65
C VAL A 71 19.32 -0.96 -9.79
N PHE A 72 19.12 -1.93 -8.91
CA PHE A 72 17.97 -2.01 -8.01
C PHE A 72 17.86 -0.76 -7.15
N VAL A 73 18.94 -0.37 -6.47
CA VAL A 73 18.97 0.82 -5.61
C VAL A 73 18.83 2.11 -6.41
N LYS A 74 19.37 2.17 -7.63
CA LYS A 74 19.13 3.30 -8.55
C LYS A 74 17.64 3.41 -8.93
N THR A 75 17.00 2.29 -9.26
CA THR A 75 15.58 2.24 -9.62
C THR A 75 14.67 2.64 -8.46
N LEU A 76 14.98 2.23 -7.22
CA LEU A 76 14.22 2.67 -6.03
C LEU A 76 14.14 4.18 -5.88
N GLN A 77 15.18 4.89 -6.31
CA GLN A 77 15.30 6.34 -6.23
C GLN A 77 14.76 7.06 -7.48
N ASP A 78 14.34 6.32 -8.51
CA ASP A 78 13.87 6.92 -9.75
C ASP A 78 12.40 7.33 -9.64
N GLN A 79 12.18 8.64 -9.48
CA GLN A 79 10.84 9.21 -9.40
C GLN A 79 9.98 8.91 -10.64
N LYS A 80 10.59 8.74 -11.82
CA LYS A 80 9.85 8.44 -13.05
C LYS A 80 9.26 7.03 -12.99
N VAL A 81 10.02 6.07 -12.46
CA VAL A 81 9.55 4.70 -12.26
C VAL A 81 8.40 4.69 -11.26
N TYR A 82 8.55 5.38 -10.12
CA TYR A 82 7.48 5.50 -9.14
C TYR A 82 6.23 6.19 -9.73
N LYS A 83 6.38 7.28 -10.50
CA LYS A 83 5.26 7.94 -11.17
C LYS A 83 4.58 7.04 -12.21
N ALA A 84 5.32 6.12 -12.84
CA ALA A 84 4.79 5.13 -13.75
C ALA A 84 4.01 4.00 -13.06
N LEU A 85 4.18 3.81 -11.74
CA LEU A 85 3.37 2.90 -10.92
C LEU A 85 1.90 3.35 -10.89
N THR A 86 1.19 3.01 -11.95
CA THR A 86 -0.23 3.28 -12.14
C THR A 86 -0.85 1.99 -12.63
N GLY A 87 -2.14 1.86 -12.43
CA GLY A 87 -2.82 0.64 -12.82
C GLY A 87 -4.31 0.85 -12.87
N ARG A 88 -4.97 -0.02 -13.62
CA ARG A 88 -6.41 -0.06 -13.69
C ARG A 88 -6.85 -1.52 -13.79
N ALA A 89 -7.84 -1.87 -13.01
CA ALA A 89 -8.53 -3.15 -13.13
C ALA A 89 -10.03 -2.88 -13.15
N TRP A 90 -10.74 -3.54 -14.04
CA TRP A 90 -12.20 -3.45 -14.13
C TRP A 90 -12.76 -4.77 -14.62
N GLY A 91 -14.02 -5.01 -14.32
CA GLY A 91 -14.76 -6.17 -14.80
C GLY A 91 -15.72 -6.72 -13.76
N LYS A 92 -16.23 -7.92 -14.02
CA LYS A 92 -17.08 -8.66 -13.09
C LYS A 92 -16.34 -8.94 -11.79
N ILE A 93 -17.06 -9.12 -10.68
CA ILE A 93 -16.51 -9.51 -9.37
C ILE A 93 -15.82 -10.88 -9.46
N ARG A 94 -14.55 -10.87 -9.83
CA ARG A 94 -13.63 -12.02 -9.89
C ARG A 94 -12.22 -11.55 -9.58
N ASN A 95 -11.38 -12.46 -9.17
CA ASN A 95 -9.96 -12.14 -8.97
C ASN A 95 -9.31 -11.89 -10.34
N VAL A 96 -8.70 -10.72 -10.49
CA VAL A 96 -7.98 -10.32 -11.70
C VAL A 96 -6.54 -10.03 -11.30
N THR A 97 -5.60 -10.49 -12.12
CA THR A 97 -4.19 -10.13 -12.02
C THR A 97 -3.68 -9.78 -13.41
N THR A 98 -3.12 -8.58 -13.55
CA THR A 98 -2.49 -8.11 -14.78
C THR A 98 -1.04 -7.78 -14.46
N THR A 99 -0.13 -8.14 -15.37
CA THR A 99 1.30 -7.90 -15.22
C THR A 99 1.79 -7.07 -16.40
N ASP A 100 2.25 -5.86 -16.11
CA ASP A 100 2.73 -4.91 -17.10
C ASP A 100 4.24 -4.73 -16.93
N ARG A 101 5.01 -5.10 -17.97
CA ARG A 101 6.47 -4.94 -17.94
C ARG A 101 6.83 -3.51 -18.31
N TYR A 102 7.35 -2.74 -17.35
CA TYR A 102 7.82 -1.37 -17.60
C TYR A 102 9.17 -1.35 -18.32
N ASN A 103 10.11 -2.18 -17.87
CA ASN A 103 11.40 -2.39 -18.54
C ASN A 103 11.98 -3.78 -18.21
N LYS A 104 13.25 -4.02 -18.56
CA LYS A 104 13.90 -5.32 -18.30
C LYS A 104 13.91 -5.71 -16.82
N ASN A 105 13.95 -4.73 -15.91
CA ASN A 105 14.16 -4.91 -14.48
C ASN A 105 12.88 -4.65 -13.66
N VAL A 106 11.96 -3.85 -14.17
CA VAL A 106 10.77 -3.38 -13.46
C VAL A 106 9.50 -3.94 -14.07
N THR A 107 8.61 -4.43 -13.21
CA THR A 107 7.31 -4.95 -13.58
C THR A 107 6.26 -4.44 -12.60
N PHE A 108 5.12 -3.99 -13.12
CA PHE A 108 3.96 -3.61 -12.33
C PHE A 108 2.95 -4.75 -12.35
N VAL A 109 2.46 -5.13 -11.17
CA VAL A 109 1.44 -6.18 -11.03
C VAL A 109 0.19 -5.54 -10.46
N THR A 110 -0.84 -5.40 -11.28
CA THR A 110 -2.15 -4.94 -10.85
C THR A 110 -2.97 -6.15 -10.38
N LYS A 111 -3.55 -6.08 -9.19
CA LYS A 111 -4.44 -7.09 -8.64
C LYS A 111 -5.76 -6.46 -8.25
N ALA A 112 -6.84 -7.16 -8.53
CA ALA A 112 -8.13 -6.91 -7.92
C ALA A 112 -8.68 -8.23 -7.39
N SER A 113 -9.22 -8.23 -6.18
CA SER A 113 -9.78 -9.42 -5.56
C SER A 113 -11.07 -9.10 -4.85
N PHE A 114 -11.95 -10.10 -4.82
CA PHE A 114 -13.27 -9.97 -4.23
C PHE A 114 -13.56 -11.16 -3.34
N LYS A 115 -14.09 -10.89 -2.15
CA LYS A 115 -14.54 -11.91 -1.23
C LYS A 115 -15.90 -11.52 -0.69
N ILE A 116 -16.87 -12.42 -0.81
CA ILE A 116 -18.20 -12.26 -0.22
C ILE A 116 -18.26 -13.21 0.98
N ALA A 117 -18.48 -12.65 2.16
CA ALA A 117 -18.69 -13.44 3.37
C ALA A 117 -20.05 -14.16 3.32
N LYS A 118 -20.13 -15.32 3.99
CA LYS A 118 -21.37 -16.09 4.17
C LYS A 118 -22.20 -15.61 5.37
N ASP A 119 -22.08 -14.34 5.73
CA ASP A 119 -22.84 -13.72 6.81
C ASP A 119 -24.23 -13.28 6.31
N LYS A 120 -25.11 -12.93 7.26
CA LYS A 120 -26.49 -12.48 6.98
C LYS A 120 -26.55 -11.30 6.00
N HIS A 121 -25.50 -10.46 5.96
CA HIS A 121 -25.42 -9.23 5.18
C HIS A 121 -24.60 -9.35 3.89
N ARG A 122 -24.03 -10.54 3.63
CA ARG A 122 -23.11 -10.81 2.52
C ARG A 122 -22.06 -9.71 2.39
N THR A 123 -21.30 -9.51 3.46
CA THR A 123 -20.23 -8.50 3.52
C THR A 123 -19.22 -8.77 2.41
N THR A 124 -19.07 -7.80 1.52
CA THR A 124 -18.17 -7.89 0.37
C THR A 124 -16.92 -7.07 0.64
N THR A 125 -15.77 -7.74 0.55
CA THR A 125 -14.45 -7.13 0.56
C THR A 125 -13.94 -7.08 -0.88
N ALA A 126 -13.80 -5.87 -1.40
CA ALA A 126 -13.13 -5.59 -2.66
C ALA A 126 -11.75 -5.02 -2.35
N THR A 127 -10.72 -5.55 -2.97
CA THR A 127 -9.34 -5.06 -2.83
C THR A 127 -8.78 -4.79 -4.21
N PHE A 128 -8.13 -3.64 -4.38
CA PHE A 128 -7.40 -3.29 -5.59
C PHE A 128 -6.01 -2.82 -5.19
N SER A 129 -4.98 -3.33 -5.86
CA SER A 129 -3.61 -2.92 -5.61
C SER A 129 -2.74 -2.97 -6.86
N VAL A 130 -1.69 -2.16 -6.88
CA VAL A 130 -0.66 -2.17 -7.90
C VAL A 130 0.68 -2.31 -7.19
N THR A 131 1.41 -3.37 -7.52
CA THR A 131 2.71 -3.70 -6.94
C THR A 131 3.83 -3.42 -7.93
N GLU A 132 4.79 -2.59 -7.55
CA GLU A 132 6.08 -2.49 -8.21
C GLU A 132 6.96 -3.67 -7.80
N LYS A 133 7.55 -4.32 -8.80
CA LYS A 133 8.60 -5.32 -8.63
C LYS A 133 9.86 -4.88 -9.36
N ILE A 134 11.00 -4.92 -8.68
CA ILE A 134 12.32 -4.73 -9.28
C ILE A 134 13.07 -6.05 -9.17
N PHE A 135 13.55 -6.60 -10.30
CA PHE A 135 14.12 -7.96 -10.37
C PHE A 135 13.22 -9.03 -9.70
N ASN A 136 11.90 -8.92 -9.89
CA ASN A 136 10.87 -9.78 -9.27
C ASN A 136 10.85 -9.78 -7.73
N ILE A 137 11.41 -8.75 -7.10
CA ILE A 137 11.28 -8.45 -5.67
C ILE A 137 10.20 -7.36 -5.54
N PRO A 138 9.09 -7.61 -4.81
CA PRO A 138 8.06 -6.60 -4.60
C PRO A 138 8.60 -5.51 -3.68
N VAL A 139 8.63 -4.25 -4.15
CA VAL A 139 9.22 -3.12 -3.40
C VAL A 139 8.17 -2.18 -2.83
N THR A 140 7.13 -1.91 -3.60
CA THR A 140 6.06 -0.99 -3.24
C THR A 140 4.74 -1.57 -3.71
N THR A 141 3.71 -1.54 -2.88
CA THR A 141 2.32 -1.83 -3.30
C THR A 141 1.43 -0.71 -2.80
N GLU A 142 0.56 -0.25 -3.68
CA GLU A 142 -0.38 0.83 -3.43
C GLU A 142 -1.77 0.44 -3.91
N GLY A 143 -2.77 0.77 -3.12
CA GLY A 143 -4.11 0.30 -3.40
C GLY A 143 -5.16 0.82 -2.43
N ALA A 144 -6.34 0.22 -2.53
CA ALA A 144 -7.43 0.45 -1.62
C ALA A 144 -8.25 -0.82 -1.44
N THR A 145 -8.73 -1.01 -0.22
CA THR A 145 -9.74 -2.02 0.13
C THR A 145 -11.03 -1.31 0.52
N LEU A 146 -12.14 -1.88 0.07
CA LEU A 146 -13.51 -1.47 0.37
C LEU A 146 -14.25 -2.67 0.95
N ILE A 147 -14.84 -2.48 2.12
CA ILE A 147 -15.71 -3.46 2.76
C ILE A 147 -17.11 -2.84 2.81
N TYR A 148 -18.13 -3.53 2.32
CA TYR A 148 -19.52 -3.04 2.32
C TYR A 148 -20.53 -4.21 2.32
N PRO A 149 -21.71 -4.03 2.94
CA PRO A 149 -22.78 -5.03 2.86
C PRO A 149 -23.42 -5.05 1.47
N THR A 150 -23.71 -6.22 0.92
CA THR A 150 -24.46 -6.36 -0.35
C THR A 150 -25.93 -6.72 -0.15
N ILE A 151 -26.31 -7.15 1.06
CA ILE A 151 -27.70 -7.41 1.44
C ILE A 151 -28.01 -6.74 2.79
N GLY A 152 -29.12 -6.00 2.83
CA GLY A 152 -29.54 -5.23 4.00
C GLY A 152 -28.72 -3.95 4.23
N LYS A 153 -29.26 -3.03 5.03
CA LYS A 153 -28.51 -1.84 5.49
C LYS A 153 -27.90 -2.17 6.86
N LEU A 154 -26.58 -2.15 6.97
CA LEU A 154 -25.90 -2.15 8.26
C LEU A 154 -25.18 -0.81 8.47
N PRO A 155 -25.63 0.03 9.42
CA PRO A 155 -24.85 1.18 9.86
C PRO A 155 -23.48 0.70 10.36
N GLY A 156 -22.38 1.31 9.89
CA GLY A 156 -21.03 1.07 10.42
C GLY A 156 -20.19 -0.08 9.81
N VAL A 157 -20.70 -0.84 8.83
CA VAL A 157 -19.93 -1.92 8.17
C VAL A 157 -19.14 -1.44 6.95
N THR A 158 -19.55 -0.31 6.37
CA THR A 158 -18.83 0.28 5.25
C THR A 158 -17.49 0.84 5.73
N LYS A 159 -16.40 0.16 5.36
CA LYS A 159 -15.04 0.54 5.75
C LYS A 159 -14.18 0.64 4.50
N ALA A 160 -13.19 1.53 4.57
CA ALA A 160 -12.14 1.56 3.59
C ALA A 160 -10.77 1.67 4.26
N SER A 161 -9.78 1.07 3.62
CA SER A 161 -8.37 1.22 3.97
C SER A 161 -7.56 1.53 2.72
N ALA A 162 -6.49 2.31 2.90
CA ALA A 162 -5.42 2.38 1.92
C ALA A 162 -4.53 1.15 2.10
N ASP A 163 -4.30 0.40 1.02
CA ASP A 163 -3.42 -0.77 1.06
C ASP A 163 -2.03 -0.34 0.64
N VAL A 164 -1.15 -0.20 1.62
CA VAL A 164 0.25 0.20 1.39
C VAL A 164 1.18 -0.85 1.94
N PHE A 165 2.08 -1.32 1.08
CA PHE A 165 3.26 -2.08 1.48
C PHE A 165 4.48 -1.37 0.89
N ASN A 166 5.49 -1.10 1.72
CA ASN A 166 6.67 -0.38 1.27
C ASN A 166 7.94 -0.94 1.91
N ILE A 167 8.87 -1.38 1.08
CA ILE A 167 10.27 -1.67 1.44
C ILE A 167 11.24 -0.83 0.59
N ASN A 168 10.74 0.20 -0.08
CA ASN A 168 11.56 1.20 -0.75
C ASN A 168 12.08 2.20 0.29
N ALA A 169 13.37 2.12 0.62
CA ALA A 169 14.00 3.02 1.58
C ALA A 169 14.18 4.45 1.07
N ALA A 170 13.99 4.71 -0.23
CA ALA A 170 14.10 6.06 -0.80
C ALA A 170 12.88 6.94 -0.49
N ILE A 171 11.76 6.33 -0.06
CA ILE A 171 10.51 7.02 0.24
C ILE A 171 9.84 6.45 1.49
N ARG A 172 9.18 7.34 2.24
CA ARG A 172 8.11 6.97 3.18
C ARG A 172 6.78 7.14 2.45
N ILE A 173 5.81 6.26 2.70
CA ILE A 173 4.47 6.40 2.14
C ILE A 173 3.48 6.67 3.26
N ASP A 174 2.84 7.83 3.19
CA ASP A 174 1.74 8.22 4.07
C ASP A 174 0.44 8.04 3.28
N ALA A 175 -0.57 7.39 3.87
CA ALA A 175 -1.83 7.15 3.17
C ALA A 175 -3.06 7.36 4.05
N THR A 176 -4.10 7.91 3.45
CA THR A 176 -5.41 8.11 4.09
C THR A 176 -6.51 7.64 3.15
N SER A 177 -7.59 7.09 3.71
CA SER A 177 -8.73 6.60 2.93
C SER A 177 -10.04 7.25 3.36
N ALA A 178 -10.90 7.49 2.38
CA ALA A 178 -12.26 7.99 2.57
C ALA A 178 -13.25 7.10 1.84
N VAL A 179 -14.40 6.85 2.44
CA VAL A 179 -15.42 5.95 1.90
C VAL A 179 -16.77 6.66 1.76
N LYS A 180 -17.47 6.40 0.66
CA LYS A 180 -18.84 6.87 0.42
C LYS A 180 -19.64 5.73 -0.22
N GLY A 181 -20.45 5.05 0.59
CA GLY A 181 -21.23 3.89 0.14
C GLY A 181 -20.32 2.79 -0.39
N ASN A 182 -20.46 2.45 -1.67
CA ASN A 182 -19.71 1.39 -2.34
C ASN A 182 -18.52 1.92 -3.17
N PHE A 183 -17.98 3.06 -2.75
CA PHE A 183 -16.86 3.74 -3.37
C PHE A 183 -15.87 4.17 -2.29
N THR A 184 -14.59 3.98 -2.56
CA THR A 184 -13.49 4.48 -1.72
C THR A 184 -12.45 5.20 -2.57
N THR A 185 -11.83 6.20 -1.94
CA THR A 185 -10.63 6.87 -2.41
C THR A 185 -9.56 6.76 -1.35
N ALA A 186 -8.37 6.30 -1.71
CA ALA A 186 -7.16 6.42 -0.89
C ALA A 186 -6.22 7.47 -1.51
N ARG A 187 -5.84 8.46 -0.71
CA ARG A 187 -4.77 9.41 -1.04
C ARG A 187 -3.46 8.85 -0.52
N ILE A 188 -2.47 8.72 -1.40
CA ILE A 188 -1.18 8.11 -1.11
C ILE A 188 -0.09 9.14 -1.41
N VAL A 189 0.74 9.45 -0.42
CA VAL A 189 1.79 10.48 -0.49
C VAL A 189 3.13 9.82 -0.28
N ALA A 190 3.96 9.76 -1.32
CA ALA A 190 5.37 9.39 -1.20
C ALA A 190 6.19 10.61 -0.78
N VAL A 191 6.74 10.54 0.42
CA VAL A 191 7.65 11.52 1.02
C VAL A 191 9.09 11.06 0.79
N PRO A 192 9.91 11.81 0.03
CA PRO A 192 11.30 11.47 -0.23
C PRO A 192 12.10 11.35 1.07
N GLN A 193 12.90 10.30 1.21
CA GLN A 193 13.90 10.12 2.28
C GLN A 193 15.32 10.40 1.78
N VAL A 194 15.50 10.52 0.46
CA VAL A 194 16.75 10.89 -0.20
C VAL A 194 16.51 11.96 -1.25
N LYS A 195 17.47 12.87 -1.45
CA LYS A 195 17.34 13.98 -2.42
C LYS A 195 17.21 13.48 -3.87
N ALA A 196 17.85 12.36 -4.21
CA ALA A 196 17.81 11.79 -5.56
C ALA A 196 16.39 11.37 -6.04
N PHE A 197 15.47 11.10 -5.11
CA PHE A 197 14.06 10.83 -5.46
C PHE A 197 13.32 12.11 -5.89
N GLY A 198 13.84 13.28 -5.57
CA GLY A 198 13.26 14.57 -5.92
C GLY A 198 12.16 14.99 -4.95
N LYS A 199 11.04 15.51 -5.49
CA LYS A 199 9.93 16.07 -4.70
C LYS A 199 8.93 14.99 -4.29
N LYS A 200 8.07 15.32 -3.32
CA LYS A 200 6.93 14.47 -2.94
C LYS A 200 6.07 14.14 -4.16
N ALA A 201 5.56 12.92 -4.20
CA ALA A 201 4.65 12.45 -5.25
C ALA A 201 3.34 12.03 -4.61
N VAL A 202 2.22 12.48 -5.19
CA VAL A 202 0.88 12.17 -4.68
C VAL A 202 0.15 11.31 -5.71
N LYS A 203 -0.45 10.24 -5.23
CA LYS A 203 -1.29 9.33 -6.00
C LYS A 203 -2.64 9.20 -5.33
N GLN A 204 -3.60 8.79 -6.13
CA GLN A 204 -4.94 8.50 -5.70
C GLN A 204 -5.32 7.10 -6.20
N ALA A 205 -5.63 6.22 -5.26
CA ALA A 205 -6.28 4.95 -5.56
C ALA A 205 -7.79 5.15 -5.41
N THR A 206 -8.56 4.71 -6.39
CA THR A 206 -10.02 4.66 -6.30
C THR A 206 -10.48 3.23 -6.51
N LEU A 207 -11.51 2.85 -5.75
CA LEU A 207 -12.16 1.56 -5.89
C LEU A 207 -13.66 1.73 -5.75
N ARG A 208 -14.37 1.38 -6.81
CA ARG A 208 -15.83 1.27 -6.83
C ARG A 208 -16.18 -0.20 -7.01
N ALA A 209 -17.11 -0.71 -6.20
CA ALA A 209 -17.63 -2.06 -6.36
C ALA A 209 -19.15 -2.04 -6.27
N THR A 210 -19.85 -2.73 -7.16
CA THR A 210 -21.31 -2.92 -7.12
C THR A 210 -21.61 -4.40 -6.91
N LYS A 211 -22.89 -4.81 -7.00
CA LYS A 211 -23.30 -6.21 -6.88
C LYS A 211 -22.76 -7.11 -8.01
N GLY A 212 -22.37 -6.54 -9.16
CA GLY A 212 -21.94 -7.29 -10.34
C GLY A 212 -20.53 -6.96 -10.83
N ASP A 213 -20.06 -5.74 -10.61
CA ASP A 213 -18.85 -5.23 -11.25
C ASP A 213 -17.97 -4.41 -10.30
N PHE A 214 -16.75 -4.18 -10.72
CA PHE A 214 -15.82 -3.30 -10.03
C PHE A 214 -14.97 -2.47 -10.99
N ILE A 215 -14.46 -1.37 -10.46
CA ILE A 215 -13.44 -0.54 -11.10
C ILE A 215 -12.46 -0.10 -10.03
N GLY A 216 -11.21 -0.54 -10.15
CA GLY A 216 -10.06 -0.08 -9.38
C GLY A 216 -9.11 0.72 -10.28
N LYS A 217 -8.59 1.83 -9.78
CA LYS A 217 -7.63 2.68 -10.52
C LYS A 217 -6.62 3.28 -9.55
N LEU A 218 -5.35 3.26 -9.91
CA LEU A 218 -4.28 4.02 -9.28
C LEU A 218 -3.75 5.03 -10.29
N ALA A 219 -3.75 6.31 -9.94
CA ALA A 219 -3.25 7.37 -10.81
C ALA A 219 -2.51 8.45 -10.03
N ASN A 220 -1.63 9.18 -10.71
CA ASN A 220 -1.00 10.37 -10.15
C ASN A 220 -2.04 11.46 -9.94
N GLN A 221 -1.99 12.12 -8.78
CA GLN A 221 -2.81 13.28 -8.51
C GLN A 221 -2.11 14.51 -9.09
N LYS A 222 -2.81 15.25 -9.95
CA LYS A 222 -2.33 16.51 -10.52
C LYS A 222 -2.31 17.61 -9.45
#